data_AF-A0A965ASN3-F1
#
_entry.id   AF-A0A965ASN3-F1
#
_cell.length_a   1.000
_cell.length_b   1.000
_cell.length_c   1.000
_cell.angle_alpha   90.00
_cell.angle_beta   90.00
_cell.angle_gamma   90.00
#
_symmetry.space_group_name_H-M   'P 1'
#
loop_
_entity.id
_entity.type
_entity.pdbx_description
1 polymer ?
#
loop_
_entity_poly.entity_id
_entity_poly.type
_entity_poly.pdbx_seq_one_letter_code
_entity_poly.pdbx_strand_id
1 'polypeptide(L)'
;MDAATRDATRAGGIQATDETIDLASQDLAAQDPAQTTDLPAGLPADAGEAAATTDFSRPDNPPGSLGSIQHRSTKEATGRRPAGSVVTGPSQASADTVVDQFRGSRFVTMAEIERANEEVATRQRFRQRRLHFVVTILTAGMAGMIAYLLLKPPTADQLYERIATVAGAPDGDLRDVARDIDAFLAGFPDDPRASEIAKFDLRRKVDLLEKRSRRRILGDRAVPAIERDYRAALSHADTSPTAAVTALEAIETLHRNPEPDLSQEDHAVWMALVQRQIATLEERARGEQQADRERADEILAEAATLAARADNAPAEEAASLRTTRQSLLLSLIQTYADRPHMAQAVATARSQLAAQQATENSEP
;
A
#
# COMPACT_ATOMS: atom_id res chain seq x y z
N MET A 1 41.59 4.85 -56.66
CA MET A 1 40.65 3.92 -56.01
C MET A 1 39.35 4.65 -55.77
N ASP A 2 38.62 4.81 -56.88
CA ASP A 2 37.18 4.63 -57.08
C ASP A 2 36.21 4.88 -55.92
N ALA A 3 35.47 5.99 -56.08
CA ALA A 3 34.00 6.10 -56.15
C ALA A 3 33.12 5.03 -55.45
N ALA A 4 32.14 5.49 -54.67
CA ALA A 4 30.71 5.27 -54.97
C ALA A 4 29.76 5.89 -53.92
N THR A 5 29.04 6.90 -54.40
CA THR A 5 27.79 7.47 -53.90
C THR A 5 26.62 6.47 -54.02
N ARG A 6 25.77 6.36 -53.00
CA ARG A 6 24.34 5.94 -53.03
C ARG A 6 23.71 6.52 -51.77
N ASP A 7 22.75 7.44 -51.74
CA ASP A 7 21.53 7.70 -52.52
C ASP A 7 20.52 6.54 -52.51
N ALA A 8 19.51 6.66 -51.64
CA ALA A 8 18.30 5.84 -51.63
C ALA A 8 17.18 6.57 -50.86
N THR A 9 16.53 7.46 -51.60
CA THR A 9 15.16 7.97 -51.46
C THR A 9 14.17 6.88 -51.04
N ARG A 10 13.37 7.13 -49.99
CA ARG A 10 12.12 6.39 -49.74
C ARG A 10 10.97 7.36 -49.50
N ALA A 11 10.20 7.56 -50.56
CA ALA A 11 8.88 8.16 -50.53
C ALA A 11 7.88 7.17 -49.91
N GLY A 12 7.08 7.64 -48.96
CA GLY A 12 5.89 6.95 -48.44
C GLY A 12 4.77 7.97 -48.38
N GLY A 13 3.91 7.96 -49.39
CA GLY A 13 2.71 8.80 -49.44
C GLY A 13 1.66 8.31 -48.45
N ILE A 14 1.00 9.25 -47.79
CA ILE A 14 -0.25 9.01 -47.06
C ILE A 14 -1.33 9.78 -47.80
N GLN A 15 -2.31 9.01 -48.27
CA GLN A 15 -3.50 9.46 -48.96
C GLN A 15 -4.36 10.33 -48.04
N ALA A 16 -4.73 11.49 -48.57
CA ALA A 16 -5.86 12.28 -48.09
C ALA A 16 -7.14 11.47 -48.23
N THR A 17 -7.89 11.34 -47.15
CA THR A 17 -9.32 10.98 -47.19
C THR A 17 -10.10 12.26 -46.94
N ASP A 18 -10.80 12.63 -48.01
CA ASP A 18 -11.78 13.68 -48.13
C ASP A 18 -13.08 13.13 -47.53
N GLU A 19 -13.43 13.56 -46.31
CA GLU A 19 -14.72 13.23 -45.70
C GLU A 19 -15.51 14.52 -45.54
N THR A 20 -16.37 14.72 -46.54
CA THR A 20 -17.44 15.72 -46.62
C THR A 20 -18.52 15.32 -45.61
N ILE A 21 -18.68 16.10 -44.53
CA ILE A 21 -19.86 16.02 -43.66
C ILE A 21 -20.66 17.30 -43.83
N ASP A 22 -21.78 17.11 -44.51
CA ASP A 22 -22.80 18.10 -44.81
C ASP A 22 -23.71 18.34 -43.60
N LEU A 23 -24.26 19.56 -43.55
CA LEU A 23 -25.00 20.13 -42.44
C LEU A 23 -26.32 19.39 -42.14
N ALA A 24 -26.62 19.23 -40.84
CA ALA A 24 -27.99 19.11 -40.36
C ALA A 24 -28.22 20.09 -39.20
N SER A 25 -28.92 21.17 -39.53
CA SER A 25 -29.48 22.17 -38.64
C SER A 25 -30.36 21.55 -37.57
N GLN A 26 -30.12 21.88 -36.30
CA GLN A 26 -31.12 21.77 -35.25
C GLN A 26 -31.20 23.08 -34.48
N ASP A 27 -32.26 23.83 -34.80
CA ASP A 27 -32.91 24.80 -33.92
C ASP A 27 -33.21 24.13 -32.57
N LEU A 28 -32.70 24.68 -31.47
CA LEU A 28 -33.35 24.52 -30.18
C LEU A 28 -33.35 25.83 -29.38
N ALA A 29 -34.56 26.15 -28.95
CA ALA A 29 -35.02 27.41 -28.41
C ALA A 29 -34.33 27.86 -27.13
N ALA A 30 -34.28 29.19 -27.00
CA ALA A 30 -34.05 29.91 -25.76
C ALA A 30 -35.01 29.45 -24.66
N GLN A 31 -34.46 29.17 -23.48
CA GLN A 31 -35.21 29.05 -22.22
C GLN A 31 -34.91 30.24 -21.32
N ASP A 32 -36.00 30.86 -20.93
CA ASP A 32 -36.22 32.07 -20.15
C ASP A 32 -36.04 31.77 -18.64
N PRO A 33 -35.14 32.44 -17.89
CA PRO A 33 -35.01 32.26 -16.45
C PRO A 33 -35.74 33.37 -15.68
N ALA A 34 -37.06 33.26 -15.58
CA ALA A 34 -37.84 34.03 -14.61
C ALA A 34 -39.06 33.22 -14.14
N GLN A 35 -39.35 33.33 -12.84
CA GLN A 35 -40.42 32.67 -12.05
C GLN A 35 -39.94 31.41 -11.30
N THR A 36 -40.19 31.21 -10.00
CA THR A 36 -40.90 31.99 -8.99
C THR A 36 -40.55 31.41 -7.61
N THR A 37 -40.29 32.30 -6.66
CA THR A 37 -40.28 32.11 -5.21
C THR A 37 -41.61 31.53 -4.72
N ASP A 38 -41.62 30.50 -3.86
CA ASP A 38 -42.41 30.52 -2.62
C ASP A 38 -42.24 29.26 -1.75
N LEU A 39 -42.02 29.54 -0.46
CA LEU A 39 -41.98 28.67 0.72
C LEU A 39 -43.38 28.09 1.04
N PRO A 40 -43.53 27.04 1.89
CA PRO A 40 -43.59 27.29 3.33
C PRO A 40 -42.90 26.26 4.23
N ALA A 41 -42.37 26.79 5.32
CA ALA A 41 -42.06 26.08 6.56
C ALA A 41 -43.34 25.68 7.30
N GLY A 42 -43.33 24.53 7.97
CA GLY A 42 -44.41 24.10 8.88
C GLY A 42 -44.08 22.81 9.62
N LEU A 43 -43.64 22.95 10.87
CA LEU A 43 -43.63 21.93 11.93
C LEU A 43 -45.04 21.34 12.14
N PRO A 44 -45.16 20.11 12.68
CA PRO A 44 -45.40 20.04 14.13
C PRO A 44 -44.63 18.92 14.86
N ALA A 45 -44.37 19.19 16.13
CA ALA A 45 -44.13 18.21 17.16
C ALA A 45 -45.48 17.66 17.67
N ASP A 46 -45.61 16.34 17.83
CA ASP A 46 -46.31 15.76 18.98
C ASP A 46 -46.00 14.26 19.17
N ALA A 47 -46.20 13.80 20.40
CA ALA A 47 -45.82 12.54 21.00
C ALA A 47 -46.78 11.35 20.76
N GLY A 48 -46.32 10.14 21.14
CA GLY A 48 -47.10 8.90 21.26
C GLY A 48 -46.29 7.69 20.73
N GLU A 49 -45.53 6.96 21.54
CA GLU A 49 -45.92 5.86 22.44
C GLU A 49 -46.46 4.59 21.72
N ALA A 50 -45.78 3.46 22.02
CA ALA A 50 -46.19 2.05 21.92
C ALA A 50 -46.00 1.21 20.61
N ALA A 51 -45.00 0.31 20.71
CA ALA A 51 -45.09 -1.16 20.55
C ALA A 51 -44.88 -1.85 19.18
N ALA A 52 -44.39 -3.11 19.31
CA ALA A 52 -44.18 -4.20 18.34
C ALA A 52 -42.80 -4.27 17.63
N THR A 53 -41.79 -4.96 18.16
CA THR A 53 -41.44 -6.42 18.07
C THR A 53 -40.92 -6.91 16.72
N THR A 54 -39.63 -7.26 16.67
CA THR A 54 -38.95 -8.33 15.88
C THR A 54 -37.44 -8.13 16.10
N ASP A 55 -36.73 -8.78 17.02
CA ASP A 55 -36.38 -10.20 17.16
C ASP A 55 -35.87 -10.87 15.88
N PHE A 56 -34.54 -10.95 15.73
CA PHE A 56 -33.87 -12.04 15.01
C PHE A 56 -32.39 -12.17 15.42
N SER A 57 -32.16 -13.11 16.34
CA SER A 57 -31.15 -14.17 16.32
C SER A 57 -29.64 -13.83 16.28
N ARG A 58 -29.07 -13.93 17.48
CA ARG A 58 -27.66 -14.17 17.83
C ARG A 58 -27.38 -15.68 17.84
N PRO A 59 -26.26 -16.20 17.29
CA PRO A 59 -25.92 -17.61 17.49
C PRO A 59 -25.19 -17.82 18.83
N ASP A 60 -25.78 -18.71 19.64
CA ASP A 60 -25.29 -19.19 20.92
C ASP A 60 -24.19 -20.26 20.78
N ASN A 61 -23.20 -20.17 21.67
CA ASN A 61 -22.27 -21.23 22.03
C ASN A 61 -22.98 -22.28 22.90
N PRO A 62 -22.74 -23.59 22.70
CA PRO A 62 -23.15 -24.61 23.66
C PRO A 62 -22.09 -24.88 24.75
N PRO A 63 -22.49 -25.05 26.02
CA PRO A 63 -21.62 -25.52 27.10
C PRO A 63 -21.72 -27.04 27.35
N GLY A 64 -20.61 -27.62 27.79
CA GLY A 64 -20.53 -28.65 28.84
C GLY A 64 -21.18 -30.04 28.63
N SER A 65 -20.33 -31.08 28.57
CA SER A 65 -20.71 -32.45 28.96
C SER A 65 -19.65 -33.04 29.88
N LEU A 66 -20.01 -33.26 31.14
CA LEU A 66 -19.26 -34.00 32.15
C LEU A 66 -19.82 -35.43 32.26
N GLY A 67 -18.93 -36.42 32.26
CA GLY A 67 -18.98 -37.57 33.19
C GLY A 67 -19.75 -38.85 32.81
N SER A 68 -19.01 -39.95 32.63
CA SER A 68 -19.29 -41.31 33.14
C SER A 68 -18.04 -42.18 32.88
N ILE A 69 -17.22 -42.55 33.87
CA ILE A 69 -17.29 -43.68 34.82
C ILE A 69 -17.45 -45.07 34.18
N GLN A 70 -16.34 -45.82 34.22
CA GLN A 70 -16.13 -47.29 34.33
C GLN A 70 -16.65 -48.24 33.24
N HIS A 71 -15.75 -49.07 32.69
CA HIS A 71 -15.79 -50.53 32.86
C HIS A 71 -14.45 -51.20 32.48
N ARG A 72 -14.26 -52.40 33.01
CA ARG A 72 -13.02 -53.16 33.28
C ARG A 72 -12.84 -54.30 32.25
N SER A 73 -11.58 -54.69 31.99
CA SER A 73 -11.00 -55.97 31.48
C SER A 73 -11.79 -56.84 30.48
N THR A 74 -11.18 -57.41 29.43
CA THR A 74 -10.48 -58.72 29.52
C THR A 74 -9.49 -58.99 28.36
N LYS A 75 -8.55 -59.89 28.63
CA LYS A 75 -7.63 -60.58 27.70
C LYS A 75 -8.37 -61.48 26.70
N GLU A 76 -7.80 -61.64 25.50
CA GLU A 76 -7.55 -62.92 24.76
C GLU A 76 -6.99 -62.53 23.37
N ALA A 77 -5.72 -62.80 23.03
CA ALA A 77 -5.17 -64.05 22.48
C ALA A 77 -5.83 -64.49 21.16
N THR A 78 -5.13 -64.35 20.02
CA THR A 78 -4.77 -65.43 19.05
C THR A 78 -4.37 -64.91 17.66
N GLY A 79 -3.48 -65.67 16.99
CA GLY A 79 -3.30 -65.71 15.54
C GLY A 79 -2.08 -64.94 14.99
N ARG A 80 -0.89 -65.51 14.80
CA ARG A 80 -0.45 -66.59 13.86
C ARG A 80 -0.68 -66.24 12.39
N ARG A 81 0.38 -65.90 11.63
CA ARG A 81 0.81 -66.49 10.32
C ARG A 81 2.03 -65.75 9.68
N PRO A 82 2.67 -66.24 8.58
CA PRO A 82 3.92 -67.03 8.68
C PRO A 82 5.07 -66.59 7.73
N ALA A 83 6.17 -67.35 7.81
CA ALA A 83 7.04 -67.81 6.73
C ALA A 83 7.77 -66.81 5.81
N GLY A 84 9.10 -66.82 5.92
CA GLY A 84 10.05 -66.44 4.87
C GLY A 84 11.33 -67.25 5.07
N SER A 85 11.75 -67.97 4.04
CA SER A 85 12.61 -69.15 4.12
C SER A 85 13.88 -69.01 3.27
N VAL A 86 15.00 -69.56 3.78
CA VAL A 86 16.18 -70.14 3.07
C VAL A 86 17.05 -69.09 2.31
N VAL A 87 18.41 -69.07 2.34
CA VAL A 87 19.35 -70.06 1.78
C VAL A 87 20.83 -69.69 2.11
N THR A 88 21.59 -70.68 2.62
CA THR A 88 23.05 -71.07 2.54
C THR A 88 24.17 -70.02 2.38
N GLY A 89 25.40 -70.13 2.91
CA GLY A 89 26.28 -71.17 3.52
C GLY A 89 27.75 -70.66 3.42
N PRO A 90 28.84 -71.46 3.53
CA PRO A 90 29.24 -72.49 4.51
C PRO A 90 30.60 -72.13 5.22
N SER A 91 30.93 -72.76 6.36
CA SER A 91 32.32 -73.16 6.67
C SER A 91 32.40 -74.08 7.90
N GLN A 92 33.17 -75.15 7.74
CA GLN A 92 33.46 -76.21 8.71
C GLN A 92 34.35 -75.71 9.85
N ALA A 93 34.09 -76.15 11.08
CA ALA A 93 35.13 -76.63 12.01
C ALA A 93 34.49 -77.25 13.27
N SER A 94 34.87 -78.49 13.53
CA SER A 94 34.95 -79.12 14.85
C SER A 94 33.64 -79.43 15.58
N ALA A 95 33.27 -80.70 15.52
CA ALA A 95 32.37 -81.34 16.45
C ALA A 95 32.96 -81.30 17.87
N ASP A 96 32.50 -80.35 18.68
CA ASP A 96 32.64 -80.44 20.13
C ASP A 96 31.32 -80.99 20.69
N THR A 97 31.38 -82.23 21.17
CA THR A 97 30.26 -82.91 21.81
C THR A 97 30.13 -82.34 23.21
N VAL A 98 29.41 -81.23 23.35
CA VAL A 98 28.97 -80.76 24.66
C VAL A 98 27.96 -81.77 25.19
N VAL A 99 28.48 -82.68 26.01
CA VAL A 99 27.69 -83.53 26.89
C VAL A 99 26.85 -82.60 27.75
N ASP A 100 25.54 -82.64 27.52
CA ASP A 100 24.55 -82.00 28.38
C ASP A 100 24.63 -82.70 29.74
N GLN A 101 25.50 -82.17 30.61
CA GLN A 101 25.58 -82.61 31.99
C GLN A 101 24.29 -82.14 32.66
N PHE A 102 23.34 -83.07 32.79
CA PHE A 102 22.21 -82.95 33.73
C PHE A 102 22.76 -82.71 35.14
N ARG A 103 23.04 -81.44 35.46
CA ARG A 103 23.32 -80.98 36.82
C ARG A 103 22.07 -81.24 37.63
N GLY A 104 22.24 -82.05 38.67
CA GLY A 104 21.16 -82.62 39.46
C GLY A 104 20.02 -81.65 39.79
N SER A 105 18.80 -82.12 39.60
CA SER A 105 17.57 -81.55 40.12
C SER A 105 17.67 -81.43 41.64
N ARG A 106 18.15 -80.29 42.13
CA ARG A 106 17.96 -79.91 43.53
C ARG A 106 16.51 -79.48 43.66
N PHE A 107 15.78 -80.14 44.55
CA PHE A 107 14.46 -79.71 44.98
C PHE A 107 14.60 -78.36 45.67
N VAL A 108 14.51 -77.28 44.90
CA VAL A 108 14.46 -75.92 45.42
C VAL A 108 13.10 -75.79 46.09
N THR A 109 13.11 -75.58 47.40
CA THR A 109 11.89 -75.37 48.17
C THR A 109 11.22 -74.07 47.69
N MET A 110 9.88 -74.06 47.60
CA MET A 110 9.11 -72.87 47.20
C MET A 110 9.53 -71.60 47.99
N ALA A 111 9.90 -71.77 49.26
CA ALA A 111 10.40 -70.68 50.12
C ALA A 111 11.73 -70.06 49.65
N GLU A 112 12.58 -70.81 48.96
CA GLU A 112 13.86 -70.33 48.43
C GLU A 112 13.67 -69.59 47.10
N ILE A 113 12.69 -69.99 46.28
CA ILE A 113 12.27 -69.25 45.08
C ILE A 113 11.63 -67.91 45.47
N GLU A 114 10.82 -67.88 46.53
CA GLU A 114 10.16 -66.66 47.02
C GLU A 114 11.18 -65.65 47.56
N ARG A 115 12.16 -66.09 48.37
CA ARG A 115 13.28 -65.22 48.80
C ARG A 115 14.14 -64.73 47.63
N ALA A 116 14.48 -65.60 46.69
CA ALA A 116 15.25 -65.20 45.51
C ALA A 116 14.50 -64.18 44.64
N ASN A 117 13.17 -64.32 44.52
CA ASN A 117 12.34 -63.37 43.79
C ASN A 117 12.21 -62.02 44.51
N GLU A 118 12.14 -61.98 45.84
CA GLU A 118 12.11 -60.72 46.61
C GLU A 118 13.42 -59.92 46.45
N GLU A 119 14.57 -60.62 46.47
CA GLU A 119 15.87 -59.99 46.22
C GLU A 119 16.02 -59.45 44.79
N VAL A 120 15.46 -60.15 43.80
CA VAL A 120 15.44 -59.68 42.40
C VAL A 120 14.46 -58.52 42.21
N ALA A 121 13.28 -58.57 42.85
CA ALA A 121 12.25 -57.54 42.74
C ALA A 121 12.70 -56.20 43.34
N THR A 122 13.41 -56.21 44.47
CA THR A 122 13.96 -54.97 45.07
C THR A 122 15.00 -54.33 44.15
N ARG A 123 15.92 -55.13 43.57
CA ARG A 123 16.91 -54.64 42.58
C ARG A 123 16.24 -54.11 41.31
N GLN A 124 15.17 -54.75 40.84
CA GLN A 124 14.40 -54.29 39.69
C GLN A 124 13.68 -52.96 39.96
N ARG A 125 13.09 -52.76 41.15
CA ARG A 125 12.47 -51.48 41.52
C ARG A 125 13.48 -50.33 41.53
N PHE A 126 14.68 -50.55 42.05
CA PHE A 126 15.75 -49.54 42.01
C PHE A 126 16.20 -49.25 40.57
N ARG A 127 16.35 -50.28 39.72
CA ARG A 127 16.67 -50.10 38.29
C ARG A 127 15.56 -49.34 37.57
N GLN A 128 14.30 -49.70 37.78
CA GLN A 128 13.15 -49.02 37.18
C GLN A 128 13.07 -47.56 37.65
N ARG A 129 13.21 -47.28 38.96
CA ARG A 129 13.24 -45.89 39.47
C ARG A 129 14.39 -45.09 38.88
N ARG A 130 15.59 -45.67 38.78
CA ARG A 130 16.74 -45.01 38.14
C ARG A 130 16.47 -44.74 36.65
N LEU A 131 15.91 -45.70 35.92
CA LEU A 131 15.53 -45.53 34.52
C LEU A 131 14.47 -44.43 34.35
N HIS A 132 13.41 -44.45 35.16
CA HIS A 132 12.40 -43.39 35.13
C HIS A 132 13.00 -42.03 35.43
N PHE A 133 13.89 -41.91 36.42
CA PHE A 133 14.55 -40.65 36.75
C PHE A 133 15.41 -40.12 35.59
N VAL A 134 16.20 -41.00 34.95
CA VAL A 134 17.00 -40.64 33.77
C VAL A 134 16.11 -40.18 32.61
N VAL A 135 15.01 -40.90 32.34
CA VAL A 135 14.04 -40.52 31.31
C VAL A 135 13.41 -39.17 31.62
N THR A 136 12.98 -38.92 32.86
CA THR A 136 12.39 -37.64 33.26
C THR A 136 13.37 -36.47 33.09
N ILE A 137 14.64 -36.63 33.49
CA ILE A 137 15.66 -35.58 33.28
C ILE A 137 15.88 -35.34 31.78
N LEU A 138 15.98 -36.40 30.98
CA LEU A 138 16.17 -36.29 29.54
C LEU A 138 15.00 -35.54 28.88
N THR A 139 13.76 -35.91 29.23
CA THR A 139 12.55 -35.26 28.71
C THR A 139 12.47 -33.80 29.16
N ALA A 140 12.77 -33.49 30.42
CA ALA A 140 12.77 -32.12 30.93
C ALA A 140 13.86 -31.26 30.27
N GLY A 141 15.06 -31.82 30.07
CA GLY A 141 16.15 -31.16 29.35
C GLY A 141 15.81 -30.88 27.89
N MET A 142 15.18 -31.84 27.21
CA MET A 142 14.72 -31.67 25.84
C MET A 142 13.61 -30.60 25.74
N ALA A 143 12.64 -30.61 26.65
CA ALA A 143 11.61 -29.58 26.72
C ALA A 143 12.19 -28.18 26.98
N GLY A 144 13.18 -28.07 27.88
CA GLY A 144 13.89 -26.82 28.15
C GLY A 144 14.68 -26.32 26.95
N MET A 145 15.35 -27.22 26.21
CA MET A 145 16.07 -26.87 24.98
C MET A 145 15.11 -26.36 23.89
N ILE A 146 13.97 -27.03 23.69
CA ILE A 146 12.94 -26.58 22.74
C ILE A 146 12.40 -25.20 23.13
N ALA A 147 12.09 -25.01 24.42
CA ALA A 147 11.62 -23.71 24.91
C ALA A 147 12.66 -22.60 24.67
N TYR A 148 13.94 -22.86 24.95
CA TYR A 148 15.02 -21.90 24.69
C TYR A 148 15.14 -21.53 23.21
N LEU A 149 15.04 -22.50 22.31
CA LEU A 149 15.11 -22.23 20.87
C LEU A 149 13.90 -21.43 20.36
N LEU A 150 12.72 -21.66 20.92
CA LEU A 150 11.51 -20.90 20.57
C LEU A 150 11.52 -19.47 21.16
N LEU A 151 12.19 -19.26 22.29
CA LEU A 151 12.30 -17.95 22.94
C LEU A 151 13.51 -17.13 22.47
N LYS A 152 14.42 -17.73 21.68
CA LYS A 152 15.62 -17.04 21.19
C LYS A 152 15.18 -15.87 20.28
N PRO A 153 15.59 -14.62 20.58
CA PRO A 153 15.23 -13.49 19.73
C PRO A 153 15.81 -13.70 18.32
N PRO A 154 15.09 -13.26 17.27
CA PRO A 154 15.57 -13.37 15.90
C PRO A 154 16.87 -12.59 15.72
N THR A 155 17.78 -13.09 14.89
CA THR A 155 19.03 -12.39 14.59
C THR A 155 18.80 -11.24 13.62
N ALA A 156 19.71 -10.26 13.58
CA ALA A 156 19.64 -9.13 12.64
C ALA A 156 19.47 -9.61 11.19
N ASP A 157 20.24 -10.63 10.77
CA ASP A 157 20.16 -11.18 9.42
C ASP A 157 18.78 -11.77 9.09
N GLN A 158 18.17 -12.48 10.04
CA GLN A 158 16.84 -13.08 9.86
C GLN A 158 15.75 -12.02 9.76
N LEU A 159 15.82 -10.97 10.60
CA LEU A 159 14.89 -9.84 10.54
C LEU A 159 15.07 -9.10 9.21
N TYR A 160 16.30 -8.80 8.82
CA TYR A 160 16.61 -8.13 7.56
C TYR A 160 16.09 -8.94 6.36
N GLU A 161 16.35 -10.25 6.31
CA GLU A 161 15.91 -11.11 5.21
C GLU A 161 14.38 -11.11 5.07
N ARG A 162 13.65 -11.19 6.18
CA ARG A 162 12.18 -11.11 6.18
C ARG A 162 11.68 -9.77 5.66
N ILE A 163 12.23 -8.67 6.16
CA ILE A 163 11.86 -7.32 5.75
C ILE A 163 12.18 -7.12 4.26
N ALA A 164 13.39 -7.48 3.82
CA ALA A 164 13.83 -7.35 2.44
C ALA A 164 12.98 -8.20 1.48
N THR A 165 12.58 -9.40 1.89
CA THR A 165 11.70 -10.28 1.10
C THR A 165 10.35 -9.62 0.84
N VAL A 166 9.73 -9.03 1.87
CA VAL A 166 8.45 -8.32 1.71
C VAL A 166 8.63 -7.00 0.96
N ALA A 167 9.68 -6.24 1.26
CA ALA A 167 9.94 -4.95 0.62
C ALA A 167 10.30 -5.07 -0.88
N GLY A 168 10.92 -6.19 -1.28
CA GLY A 168 11.28 -6.47 -2.67
C GLY A 168 10.15 -7.06 -3.50
N ALA A 169 9.07 -7.56 -2.88
CA ALA A 169 7.92 -8.07 -3.59
C ALA A 169 7.09 -6.91 -4.19
N PRO A 170 6.61 -7.00 -5.45
CA PRO A 170 5.86 -5.92 -6.10
C PRO A 170 4.56 -5.56 -5.35
N ASP A 171 3.92 -6.56 -4.72
CA ASP A 171 2.68 -6.42 -3.96
C ASP A 171 2.90 -6.54 -2.44
N GLY A 172 4.15 -6.46 -1.96
CA GLY A 172 4.47 -6.62 -0.54
C GLY A 172 3.99 -5.44 0.30
N ASP A 173 3.13 -5.69 1.30
CA ASP A 173 2.70 -4.68 2.25
C ASP A 173 3.68 -4.61 3.44
N LEU A 174 4.38 -3.48 3.57
CA LEU A 174 5.31 -3.23 4.69
C LEU A 174 4.63 -3.23 6.08
N ARG A 175 3.29 -3.22 6.12
CA ARG A 175 2.53 -3.38 7.37
C ARG A 175 2.67 -4.77 7.96
N ASP A 176 2.84 -5.79 7.13
CA ASP A 176 2.94 -7.18 7.57
C ASP A 176 4.24 -7.42 8.36
N VAL A 177 5.30 -6.66 8.04
CA VAL A 177 6.61 -6.71 8.69
C VAL A 177 6.87 -5.53 9.63
N ALA A 178 5.85 -4.77 10.01
CA ALA A 178 6.01 -3.60 10.88
C ALA A 178 6.72 -3.94 12.20
N ARG A 179 6.35 -5.06 12.82
CA ARG A 179 6.98 -5.53 14.06
C ARG A 179 8.45 -5.92 13.87
N ASP A 180 8.79 -6.49 12.72
CA ASP A 180 10.15 -6.90 12.40
C ASP A 180 11.05 -5.67 12.16
N ILE A 181 10.51 -4.64 11.50
CA ILE A 181 11.16 -3.33 11.32
C ILE A 181 11.44 -2.68 12.68
N ASP A 182 10.42 -2.55 13.53
CA ASP A 182 10.56 -1.94 14.86
C ASP A 182 11.57 -2.73 15.73
N ALA A 183 11.53 -4.07 15.67
CA ALA A 183 12.47 -4.93 16.39
C ALA A 183 13.91 -4.79 15.87
N PHE A 184 14.11 -4.65 14.55
CA PHE A 184 15.44 -4.46 13.97
C PHE A 184 16.03 -3.12 14.42
N LEU A 185 15.27 -2.02 14.29
CA LEU A 185 15.75 -0.69 14.65
C LEU A 185 15.99 -0.51 16.15
N ALA A 186 15.18 -1.15 17.00
CA ALA A 186 15.38 -1.13 18.45
C ALA A 186 16.55 -2.01 18.91
N GLY A 187 16.75 -3.18 18.28
CA GLY A 187 17.75 -4.16 18.69
C GLY A 187 19.13 -3.97 18.07
N PHE A 188 19.20 -3.42 16.86
CA PHE A 188 20.43 -3.35 16.06
C PHE A 188 20.66 -1.96 15.43
N PRO A 189 20.70 -0.86 16.22
CA PRO A 189 20.84 0.49 15.68
C PRO A 189 22.19 0.75 14.98
N ASP A 190 23.25 0.05 15.40
CA ASP A 190 24.60 0.18 14.83
C ASP A 190 24.85 -0.73 13.62
N ASP A 191 23.86 -1.54 13.20
CA ASP A 191 23.99 -2.38 12.01
C ASP A 191 24.04 -1.50 10.75
N PRO A 192 24.96 -1.75 9.79
CA PRO A 192 25.07 -0.95 8.57
C PRO A 192 23.76 -0.87 7.76
N ARG A 193 22.88 -1.87 7.89
CA ARG A 193 21.58 -1.95 7.22
C ARG A 193 20.48 -1.17 7.93
N ALA A 194 20.70 -0.69 9.15
CA ALA A 194 19.69 0.07 9.90
C ALA A 194 19.20 1.31 9.14
N SER A 195 20.09 1.99 8.41
CA SER A 195 19.73 3.14 7.57
C SER A 195 18.77 2.78 6.43
N GLU A 196 18.87 1.57 5.86
CA GLU A 196 17.96 1.06 4.83
C GLU A 196 16.61 0.67 5.44
N ILE A 197 16.63 -0.04 6.57
CA ILE A 197 15.41 -0.41 7.29
C ILE A 197 14.63 0.84 7.76
N ALA A 198 15.32 1.89 8.18
CA ALA A 198 14.70 3.18 8.53
C ALA A 198 13.97 3.81 7.34
N LYS A 199 14.46 3.63 6.10
CA LYS A 199 13.74 4.08 4.89
C LYS A 199 12.46 3.29 4.66
N PHE A 200 12.47 1.97 4.90
CA PHE A 200 11.25 1.16 4.82
C PHE A 200 10.23 1.57 5.88
N ASP A 201 10.69 1.86 7.10
CA ASP A 201 9.81 2.35 8.16
C ASP A 201 9.19 3.71 7.81
N LEU A 202 10.00 4.65 7.32
CA LEU A 202 9.51 5.95 6.84
C LEU A 202 8.48 5.78 5.73
N ARG A 203 8.75 4.93 4.73
CA ARG A 203 7.80 4.63 3.64
C ARG A 203 6.47 4.10 4.19
N ARG A 204 6.52 3.12 5.10
CA ARG A 204 5.33 2.56 5.76
C ARG A 204 4.54 3.65 6.51
N LYS A 205 5.23 4.54 7.24
CA LYS A 205 4.62 5.66 7.97
C LYS A 205 3.98 6.67 7.02
N VAL A 206 4.64 7.01 5.92
CA VAL A 206 4.08 7.86 4.85
C VAL A 206 2.83 7.22 4.24
N ASP A 207 2.84 5.93 3.93
CA ASP A 207 1.68 5.21 3.38
C ASP A 207 0.49 5.19 4.37
N LEU A 208 0.76 5.03 5.67
CA LEU A 208 -0.27 5.14 6.71
C LEU A 208 -0.81 6.55 6.81
N LEU A 209 0.09 7.55 6.79
CA LEU A 209 -0.26 8.96 6.86
C LEU A 209 -1.11 9.39 5.68
N GLU A 210 -0.77 8.97 4.47
CA GLU A 210 -1.52 9.28 3.25
C GLU A 210 -2.93 8.70 3.30
N LYS A 211 -3.09 7.44 3.73
CA LYS A 211 -4.42 6.84 3.89
C LYS A 211 -5.23 7.55 4.98
N ARG A 212 -4.57 8.10 6.01
CA ARG A 212 -5.20 8.88 7.09
C ARG A 212 -5.59 10.28 6.61
N SER A 213 -4.71 10.98 5.90
CA SER A 213 -4.89 12.37 5.48
C SER A 213 -6.07 12.52 4.51
N ARG A 214 -6.38 11.48 3.72
CA ARG A 214 -7.55 11.45 2.81
C ARG A 214 -8.90 11.31 3.53
N ARG A 215 -8.94 10.83 4.78
CA ARG A 215 -10.21 10.63 5.50
C ARG A 215 -10.75 11.96 6.01
N ARG A 216 -12.07 12.16 6.03
CA ARG A 216 -12.65 13.36 6.66
C ARG A 216 -12.24 13.45 8.13
N ILE A 217 -11.86 14.64 8.59
CA ILE A 217 -11.60 14.88 10.01
C ILE A 217 -12.95 14.79 10.73
N LEU A 218 -13.07 13.80 11.62
CA LEU A 218 -14.24 13.63 12.49
C LEU A 218 -13.90 14.21 13.87
N GLY A 219 -14.82 15.02 14.40
CA GLY A 219 -14.71 15.61 15.73
C GLY A 219 -13.80 16.84 15.82
N ASP A 220 -13.71 17.39 17.03
CA ASP A 220 -12.95 18.59 17.37
C ASP A 220 -11.54 18.25 17.84
N ARG A 221 -10.78 17.54 17.00
CA ARG A 221 -9.36 17.32 17.27
C ARG A 221 -8.55 18.52 16.78
N ALA A 222 -7.54 18.93 17.55
CA ALA A 222 -6.54 19.87 17.06
C ALA A 222 -5.84 19.27 15.82
N VAL A 223 -5.85 20.00 14.72
CA VAL A 223 -5.22 19.61 13.45
C VAL A 223 -3.92 20.41 13.33
N PRO A 224 -2.75 19.76 13.21
CA PRO A 224 -1.46 20.43 13.01
C PRO A 224 -1.49 21.40 11.82
N ALA A 225 -0.72 22.48 11.85
CA ALA A 225 -0.79 23.48 10.78
C ALA A 225 -0.35 22.87 9.42
N ILE A 226 0.73 22.08 9.42
CA ILE A 226 1.17 21.31 8.26
C ILE A 226 0.07 20.40 7.67
N GLU A 227 -0.77 19.77 8.50
CA GLU A 227 -1.87 18.92 8.02
C GLU A 227 -2.97 19.78 7.34
N ARG A 228 -3.27 20.96 7.90
CA ARG A 228 -4.26 21.87 7.31
C ARG A 228 -3.78 22.41 5.98
N ASP A 229 -2.53 22.87 5.91
CA ASP A 229 -1.94 23.44 4.71
C ASP A 229 -1.83 22.38 3.61
N TYR A 230 -1.39 21.16 3.95
CA TYR A 230 -1.33 20.03 3.02
C TYR A 230 -2.71 19.72 2.41
N ARG A 231 -3.76 19.71 3.23
CA ARG A 231 -5.14 19.48 2.76
C ARG A 231 -5.64 20.61 1.86
N ALA A 232 -5.33 21.85 2.21
CA ALA A 232 -5.66 23.00 1.37
C ALA A 232 -4.95 22.90 0.02
N ALA A 233 -3.66 22.56 -0.01
CA ALA A 233 -2.90 22.36 -1.24
C ALA A 233 -3.50 21.25 -2.11
N LEU A 234 -3.84 20.09 -1.52
CA LEU A 234 -4.46 18.98 -2.26
C LEU A 234 -5.87 19.30 -2.79
N SER A 235 -6.59 20.27 -2.23
CA SER A 235 -7.91 20.66 -2.76
C SER A 235 -7.81 21.26 -4.18
N HIS A 236 -6.63 21.74 -4.58
CA HIS A 236 -6.38 22.24 -5.93
C HIS A 236 -6.00 21.13 -6.93
N ALA A 237 -5.64 19.93 -6.47
CA ALA A 237 -5.02 18.91 -7.31
C ALA A 237 -5.89 18.46 -8.50
N ASP A 238 -7.22 18.46 -8.33
CA ASP A 238 -8.16 18.06 -9.38
C ASP A 238 -8.47 19.19 -10.38
N THR A 239 -8.31 20.47 -9.97
CA THR A 239 -8.67 21.64 -10.79
C THR A 239 -7.45 22.28 -11.46
N SER A 240 -6.34 22.38 -10.75
CA SER A 240 -5.06 22.88 -11.28
C SER A 240 -3.91 22.17 -10.56
N PRO A 241 -3.36 21.09 -11.14
CA PRO A 241 -2.20 20.40 -10.56
C PRO A 241 -0.99 21.32 -10.39
N THR A 242 -0.82 22.32 -11.26
CA THR A 242 0.25 23.33 -11.12
C THR A 242 0.09 24.13 -9.83
N ALA A 243 -1.11 24.63 -9.53
CA ALA A 243 -1.36 25.37 -8.29
C ALA A 243 -1.15 24.49 -7.04
N ALA A 244 -1.53 23.21 -7.12
CA ALA A 244 -1.30 22.25 -6.04
C ALA A 244 0.20 22.02 -5.77
N VAL A 245 1.02 21.87 -6.82
CA VAL A 245 2.48 21.73 -6.68
C VAL A 245 3.09 22.97 -6.06
N THR A 246 2.75 24.17 -6.55
CA THR A 246 3.27 25.43 -5.97
C THR A 246 2.87 25.59 -4.49
N ALA A 247 1.65 25.19 -4.12
CA ALA A 247 1.23 25.21 -2.72
C ALA A 247 2.00 24.20 -1.85
N LEU A 248 2.30 23.01 -2.38
CA LEU A 248 3.12 22.01 -1.67
C LEU A 248 4.59 22.46 -1.52
N GLU A 249 5.18 23.10 -2.52
CA GLU A 249 6.53 23.70 -2.42
C GLU A 249 6.57 24.85 -1.40
N ALA A 250 5.49 25.63 -1.31
CA ALA A 250 5.35 26.66 -0.28
C ALA A 250 5.30 26.04 1.13
N ILE A 251 4.66 24.87 1.30
CA ILE A 251 4.68 24.11 2.56
C ILE A 251 6.10 23.69 2.91
N GLU A 252 6.90 23.18 1.97
CA GLU A 252 8.31 22.84 2.24
C GLU A 252 9.14 24.03 2.70
N THR A 253 8.83 25.22 2.17
CA THR A 253 9.51 26.45 2.53
C THR A 253 9.09 26.96 3.91
N LEU A 254 7.78 26.92 4.20
CA LEU A 254 7.19 27.42 5.45
C LEU A 254 7.50 26.49 6.63
N HIS A 255 7.37 25.19 6.43
CA HIS A 255 7.51 24.14 7.44
C HIS A 255 8.90 23.51 7.40
N ARG A 256 9.96 24.31 7.26
CA ARG A 256 11.34 23.81 7.28
C ARG A 256 11.75 23.25 8.65
N ASN A 257 11.18 23.78 9.73
CA ASN A 257 11.45 23.37 11.10
C ASN A 257 10.21 22.73 11.71
N PRO A 258 10.37 21.79 12.66
CA PRO A 258 9.24 21.15 13.31
C PRO A 258 8.41 22.17 14.12
N GLU A 259 7.08 22.02 14.04
CA GLU A 259 6.14 22.74 14.90
C GLU A 259 6.33 22.33 16.37
N PRO A 260 6.11 23.22 17.35
CA PRO A 260 6.31 22.91 18.77
C PRO A 260 5.43 21.76 19.28
N ASP A 261 4.24 21.59 18.68
CA ASP A 261 3.26 20.56 19.05
C ASP A 261 3.42 19.25 18.27
N LEU A 262 4.39 19.17 17.34
CA LEU A 262 4.61 18.02 16.47
C LEU A 262 5.98 17.41 16.76
N SER A 263 6.04 16.07 16.92
CA SER A 263 7.31 15.39 17.09
C SER A 263 8.20 15.56 15.85
N GLN A 264 9.53 15.60 16.03
CA GLN A 264 10.47 15.71 14.91
C GLN A 264 10.29 14.57 13.89
N GLU A 265 9.95 13.39 14.39
CA GLU A 265 9.66 12.22 13.57
C GLU A 265 8.38 12.39 12.75
N ASP A 266 7.27 12.78 13.38
CA ASP A 266 6.01 13.02 12.67
C ASP A 266 6.15 14.13 11.62
N HIS A 267 6.91 15.18 11.95
CA HIS A 267 7.26 16.24 11.02
C HIS A 267 8.00 15.71 9.79
N ALA A 268 9.03 14.86 9.99
CA ALA A 268 9.75 14.22 8.89
C ALA A 268 8.85 13.35 8.02
N VAL A 269 7.87 12.63 8.61
CA VAL A 269 6.89 11.84 7.86
C VAL A 269 5.97 12.74 7.03
N TRP A 270 5.51 13.87 7.56
CA TRP A 270 4.73 14.85 6.79
C TRP A 270 5.52 15.43 5.63
N MET A 271 6.78 15.82 5.86
CA MET A 271 7.65 16.34 4.80
C MET A 271 7.89 15.31 3.70
N ALA A 272 8.14 14.04 4.06
CA ALA A 272 8.27 12.96 3.09
C ALA A 272 6.98 12.72 2.28
N LEU A 273 5.80 12.90 2.90
CA LEU A 273 4.52 12.83 2.19
C LEU A 273 4.36 14.00 1.21
N VAL A 274 4.70 15.23 1.61
CA VAL A 274 4.67 16.41 0.73
C VAL A 274 5.53 16.19 -0.50
N GLN A 275 6.78 15.75 -0.32
CA GLN A 275 7.72 15.45 -1.41
C GLN A 275 7.20 14.39 -2.36
N ARG A 276 6.62 13.30 -1.81
CA ARG A 276 6.01 12.26 -2.63
C ARG A 276 4.87 12.80 -3.48
N GLN A 277 4.03 13.67 -2.93
CA GLN A 277 2.91 14.26 -3.68
C GLN A 277 3.38 15.25 -4.74
N ILE A 278 4.41 16.06 -4.47
CA ILE A 278 5.05 16.92 -5.48
C ILE A 278 5.50 16.05 -6.65
N ALA A 279 6.32 15.03 -6.40
CA ALA A 279 6.83 14.13 -7.44
C ALA A 279 5.71 13.45 -8.25
N THR A 280 4.59 13.13 -7.60
CA THR A 280 3.43 12.51 -8.26
C THR A 280 2.66 13.50 -9.13
N LEU A 281 2.49 14.75 -8.67
CA LEU A 281 1.71 15.77 -9.35
C LEU A 281 2.50 16.54 -10.42
N GLU A 282 3.83 16.57 -10.32
CA GLU A 282 4.71 17.26 -11.26
C GLU A 282 4.44 16.91 -12.72
N GLU A 283 4.24 15.62 -13.03
CA GLU A 283 4.00 15.20 -14.41
C GLU A 283 2.66 15.73 -14.93
N ARG A 284 1.64 15.73 -14.08
CA ARG A 284 0.33 16.31 -14.43
C ARG A 284 0.41 17.83 -14.57
N ALA A 285 1.18 18.49 -13.71
CA ALA A 285 1.42 19.92 -13.78
C ALA A 285 2.14 20.31 -15.08
N ARG A 286 3.16 19.55 -15.50
CA ARG A 286 3.84 19.76 -16.80
C ARG A 286 2.87 19.63 -17.97
N GLY A 287 2.01 18.60 -17.95
CA GLY A 287 0.98 18.40 -18.95
C GLY A 287 -0.02 19.58 -19.02
N GLU A 288 -0.51 20.04 -17.86
CA GLU A 288 -1.38 21.23 -17.77
C GLU A 288 -0.69 22.47 -18.34
N GLN A 289 0.55 22.75 -17.93
CA GLN A 289 1.30 23.91 -18.39
C GLN A 289 1.52 23.90 -19.90
N GLN A 290 1.81 22.73 -20.47
CA GLN A 290 2.00 22.60 -21.91
C GLN A 290 0.68 22.86 -22.67
N ALA A 291 -0.42 22.25 -22.22
CA ALA A 291 -1.73 22.47 -22.82
C ALA A 291 -2.22 23.92 -22.65
N ASP A 292 -1.92 24.59 -21.54
CA ASP A 292 -2.22 26.01 -21.33
C ASP A 292 -1.44 26.90 -22.31
N ARG A 293 -0.15 26.61 -22.51
CA ARG A 293 0.69 27.35 -23.46
C ARG A 293 0.20 27.19 -24.88
N GLU A 294 -0.06 25.96 -25.32
CA GLU A 294 -0.58 25.68 -26.67
C GLU A 294 -1.88 26.44 -26.93
N ARG A 295 -2.84 26.39 -25.99
CA ARG A 295 -4.10 27.14 -26.10
C ARG A 295 -3.88 28.66 -26.14
N ALA A 296 -2.95 29.19 -25.35
CA ALA A 296 -2.67 30.62 -25.38
C ALA A 296 -1.98 31.04 -26.67
N ASP A 297 -1.08 30.23 -27.22
CA ASP A 297 -0.41 30.47 -28.48
C ASP A 297 -1.41 30.47 -29.64
N GLU A 298 -2.38 29.54 -29.63
CA GLU A 298 -3.51 29.52 -30.59
C GLU A 298 -4.34 30.80 -30.52
N ILE A 299 -4.76 31.23 -29.32
CA ILE A 299 -5.54 32.46 -29.14
C ILE A 299 -4.74 33.69 -29.61
N LEU A 300 -3.45 33.76 -29.31
CA LEU A 300 -2.59 34.87 -29.75
C LEU A 300 -2.37 34.87 -31.26
N ALA A 301 -2.25 33.70 -31.89
CA ALA A 301 -2.14 33.57 -33.34
C ALA A 301 -3.45 33.97 -34.05
N GLU A 302 -4.60 33.59 -33.50
CA GLU A 302 -5.90 34.03 -33.99
C GLU A 302 -6.06 35.54 -33.86
N ALA A 303 -5.71 36.10 -32.70
CA ALA A 303 -5.73 37.55 -32.46
C ALA A 303 -4.82 38.31 -33.46
N ALA A 304 -3.66 37.75 -33.80
CA ALA A 304 -2.77 38.31 -34.83
C ALA A 304 -3.37 38.23 -36.23
N THR A 305 -4.06 37.13 -36.56
CA THR A 305 -4.77 36.96 -37.84
C THR A 305 -5.91 37.96 -37.98
N LEU A 306 -6.69 38.18 -36.92
CA LEU A 306 -7.75 39.19 -36.88
C LEU A 306 -7.20 40.60 -37.06
N ALA A 307 -6.03 40.90 -36.47
CA ALA A 307 -5.35 42.17 -36.68
C ALA A 307 -4.99 42.39 -38.15
N ALA A 308 -4.31 41.41 -38.77
CA ALA A 308 -3.91 41.50 -40.18
C ALA A 308 -5.11 41.61 -41.13
N ARG A 309 -6.23 40.95 -40.81
CA ARG A 309 -7.47 41.10 -41.57
C ARG A 309 -8.07 42.50 -41.43
N ALA A 310 -8.10 43.05 -40.21
CA ALA A 310 -8.63 44.38 -39.95
C ALA A 310 -7.84 45.47 -40.69
N ASP A 311 -6.53 45.32 -40.85
CA ASP A 311 -5.67 46.27 -41.58
C ASP A 311 -6.00 46.34 -43.09
N ASN A 312 -6.64 45.31 -43.64
CA ASN A 312 -6.98 45.21 -45.07
C ASN A 312 -8.49 45.34 -45.34
N ALA A 313 -9.32 45.49 -44.29
CA ALA A 313 -10.78 45.47 -44.40
C ALA A 313 -11.38 46.90 -44.48
N PRO A 314 -12.61 47.05 -45.01
CA PRO A 314 -13.36 48.30 -44.93
C PRO A 314 -13.58 48.72 -43.47
N ALA A 315 -13.78 50.01 -43.21
CA ALA A 315 -13.85 50.59 -41.86
C ALA A 315 -14.86 49.87 -40.92
N GLU A 316 -16.06 49.56 -41.40
CA GLU A 316 -17.08 48.87 -40.61
C GLU A 316 -16.66 47.44 -40.23
N GLU A 317 -16.10 46.68 -41.18
CA GLU A 317 -15.61 45.32 -40.95
C GLU A 317 -14.38 45.34 -40.03
N ALA A 318 -13.45 46.27 -40.27
CA ALA A 318 -12.25 46.46 -39.45
C ALA A 318 -12.62 46.73 -37.98
N ALA A 319 -13.63 47.55 -37.70
CA ALA A 319 -14.11 47.81 -36.35
C ALA A 319 -14.66 46.54 -35.66
N SER A 320 -15.41 45.72 -36.39
CA SER A 320 -15.93 44.45 -35.86
C SER A 320 -14.80 43.45 -35.54
N LEU A 321 -13.80 43.31 -36.42
CA LEU A 321 -12.64 42.44 -36.23
C LEU A 321 -11.79 42.88 -35.03
N ARG A 322 -11.59 44.19 -34.86
CA ARG A 322 -10.90 44.79 -33.69
C ARG A 322 -11.63 44.48 -32.39
N THR A 323 -12.96 44.55 -32.39
CA THR A 323 -13.79 44.22 -31.21
C THR A 323 -13.66 42.73 -30.85
N THR A 324 -13.75 41.83 -31.84
CA THR A 324 -13.57 40.39 -31.63
C THR A 324 -12.17 40.09 -31.08
N ARG A 325 -11.12 40.66 -31.69
CA ARG A 325 -9.73 40.53 -31.21
C ARG A 325 -9.60 40.98 -29.76
N GLN A 326 -10.15 42.13 -29.40
CA GLN A 326 -10.12 42.64 -28.02
C GLN A 326 -10.77 41.64 -27.05
N SER A 327 -11.94 41.07 -27.41
CA SER A 327 -12.63 40.10 -26.57
C SER A 327 -11.79 38.82 -26.33
N LEU A 328 -11.08 38.33 -27.35
CA LEU A 328 -10.17 37.18 -27.23
C LEU A 328 -8.96 37.47 -26.33
N LEU A 329 -8.35 38.66 -26.47
CA LEU A 329 -7.22 39.04 -25.62
C LEU A 329 -7.65 39.23 -24.15
N LEU A 330 -8.83 39.80 -23.92
CA LEU A 330 -9.39 39.95 -22.57
C LEU A 330 -9.73 38.60 -21.94
N SER A 331 -10.30 37.66 -22.69
CA SER A 331 -10.61 36.32 -22.17
C SER A 331 -9.33 35.55 -21.79
N LEU A 332 -8.26 35.67 -22.58
CA LEU A 332 -6.94 35.11 -22.26
C LEU A 332 -6.40 35.72 -20.96
N ILE A 333 -6.42 37.04 -20.82
CA ILE A 333 -5.98 37.72 -19.59
C ILE A 333 -6.81 37.27 -18.40
N GLN A 334 -8.14 37.25 -18.51
CA GLN A 334 -9.01 36.87 -17.40
C GLN A 334 -8.81 35.42 -16.96
N THR A 335 -8.61 34.51 -17.91
CA THR A 335 -8.46 33.07 -17.61
C THR A 335 -7.11 32.74 -16.99
N TYR A 336 -6.06 33.45 -17.40
CA TYR A 336 -4.68 33.09 -17.06
C TYR A 336 -3.95 34.11 -16.17
N ALA A 337 -4.60 35.20 -15.74
CA ALA A 337 -3.97 36.25 -14.92
C ALA A 337 -3.32 35.72 -13.64
N ASP A 338 -3.95 34.74 -12.99
CA ASP A 338 -3.49 34.20 -11.71
C ASP A 338 -2.50 33.02 -11.88
N ARG A 339 -2.16 32.65 -13.12
CA ARG A 339 -1.26 31.51 -13.40
C ARG A 339 0.16 32.00 -13.68
N PRO A 340 1.14 31.72 -12.79
CA PRO A 340 2.50 32.26 -12.94
C PRO A 340 3.21 31.77 -14.19
N HIS A 341 2.96 30.53 -14.65
CA HIS A 341 3.54 29.99 -15.89
C HIS A 341 3.01 30.65 -17.17
N MET A 342 1.91 31.41 -17.09
CA MET A 342 1.29 32.12 -18.21
C MET A 342 1.61 33.61 -18.24
N ALA A 343 2.48 34.11 -17.34
CA ALA A 343 2.79 35.52 -17.22
C ALA A 343 3.25 36.17 -18.53
N GLN A 344 4.03 35.45 -19.35
CA GLN A 344 4.49 35.93 -20.65
C GLN A 344 3.34 36.10 -21.67
N ALA A 345 2.46 35.10 -21.79
CA ALA A 345 1.32 35.17 -22.71
C ALA A 345 0.35 36.30 -22.30
N VAL A 346 0.08 36.44 -21.01
CA VAL A 346 -0.73 37.54 -20.45
C VAL A 346 -0.08 38.90 -20.71
N ALA A 347 1.23 39.03 -20.56
CA ALA A 347 1.96 40.27 -20.87
C ALA A 347 1.85 40.64 -22.36
N THR A 348 1.99 39.66 -23.25
CA THR A 348 1.81 39.84 -24.70
C THR A 348 0.38 40.26 -25.04
N ALA A 349 -0.63 39.64 -24.45
CA ALA A 349 -2.03 40.02 -24.66
C ALA A 349 -2.28 41.47 -24.21
N ARG A 350 -1.75 41.86 -23.04
CA ARG A 350 -1.85 43.24 -22.53
C ARG A 350 -1.17 44.26 -23.44
N SER A 351 0.00 43.94 -23.99
CA SER A 351 0.70 44.86 -24.89
C SER A 351 -0.02 45.02 -26.24
N GLN A 352 -0.57 43.94 -26.79
CA GLN A 352 -1.38 44.00 -28.01
C GLN A 352 -2.65 44.82 -27.81
N LEU A 353 -3.32 44.67 -26.66
CA LEU A 353 -4.51 45.44 -26.32
C LEU A 353 -4.19 46.94 -26.18
N ALA A 354 -3.09 47.29 -25.52
CA ALA A 354 -2.65 48.68 -25.38
C ALA A 354 -2.29 49.30 -26.74
N ALA A 355 -1.65 48.55 -27.64
CA ALA A 355 -1.34 49.01 -28.99
C ALA A 355 -2.61 49.30 -29.81
N GLN A 356 -3.61 48.44 -29.72
CA GLN A 356 -4.90 48.65 -30.39
C GLN A 356 -5.59 49.94 -29.90
N GLN A 357 -5.64 50.16 -28.59
CA GLN A 357 -6.22 51.38 -27.99
C GLN A 357 -5.46 52.65 -28.39
N ALA A 358 -4.14 52.57 -28.58
CA ALA A 358 -3.35 53.71 -29.04
C ALA A 358 -3.68 54.08 -30.50
N THR A 359 -3.90 53.09 -31.36
CA THR A 359 -4.34 53.30 -32.76
C THR A 359 -5.73 53.91 -32.82
N GLU A 360 -6.69 53.41 -32.04
CA GLU A 360 -8.07 53.93 -31.99
C GLU A 360 -8.13 55.38 -31.52
N ASN A 361 -7.28 55.79 -30.57
CA ASN A 361 -7.21 57.17 -30.11
C ASN A 361 -6.47 58.12 -31.08
N SER A 362 -5.78 57.58 -32.09
CA SER A 362 -4.98 58.35 -33.06
C SER A 362 -5.72 58.60 -34.38
N GLU A 363 -6.90 58.02 -34.60
CA GLU A 363 -7.80 58.35 -35.73
C GLU A 363 -8.73 59.52 -35.31
N PRO A 364 -8.49 60.76 -35.80
CA PRO A 364 -9.30 61.95 -35.47
C PRO A 364 -10.62 62.06 -36.23
#